data_AF-A0A7S4WHK6-F1
#
_entry.id   AF-A0A7S4WHK6-F1
#
_cell.length_a   1.000
_cell.length_b   1.000
_cell.length_c   1.000
_cell.angle_alpha   90.00
_cell.angle_beta   90.00
_cell.angle_gamma   90.00
#
_symmetry.space_group_name_H-M   'P 1'
#
loop_
_entity.id
_entity.type
_entity.pdbx_description
1 polymer ?
#
loop_
_entity_poly.entity_id
_entity_poly.type
_entity_poly.pdbx_seq_one_letter_code
_entity_poly.pdbx_strand_id
1 'polypeptide(L)'
;RRMAAGAAGAPPGMAPSALQSQVALVAEDLTATFPSQALDVNGQQVDPRPRNTWVMRMEEVETAELAEVFLINAMAPFILNSRLQPLLERAADEGGSFIVNVSAMEGKFYRTKAPYHPHTNMAKAALNQLTRTAAGDLARRRVYMCAVDTGWINDENPLEKARRYSERHNFQCPLDEVDAAARILDPVASVLLGGQPLWDVFLKDYAPTEW
;
A
#
# COMPACT_ATOMS: atom_id res chain seq x y z
N ARG A 1 23.03 11.60 27.32
CA ARG A 1 24.22 11.88 26.47
C ARG A 1 23.71 12.10 25.05
N ARG A 2 23.77 13.37 24.59
CA ARG A 2 23.50 13.93 23.25
C ARG A 2 22.27 13.46 22.47
N MET A 3 21.19 14.25 22.59
CA MET A 3 20.23 14.48 21.51
C MET A 3 20.88 15.33 20.39
N ALA A 4 20.40 15.09 19.18
CA ALA A 4 20.42 15.93 17.98
C ALA A 4 21.80 16.41 17.45
N ALA A 5 22.27 15.76 16.38
CA ALA A 5 23.17 16.37 15.42
C ALA A 5 22.50 16.36 14.04
N GLY A 6 21.97 17.53 13.67
CA GLY A 6 21.93 18.06 12.30
C GLY A 6 21.21 17.26 11.22
N ALA A 7 19.96 17.65 10.96
CA ALA A 7 19.48 17.68 9.57
C ALA A 7 20.37 18.67 8.81
N ALA A 8 21.39 18.15 8.13
CA ALA A 8 22.11 18.90 7.10
C ALA A 8 21.10 19.27 6.00
N GLY A 9 21.25 20.49 5.47
CA GLY A 9 20.21 21.23 4.75
C GLY A 9 19.42 20.40 3.73
N ALA A 10 18.10 20.47 3.88
CA ALA A 10 17.14 19.94 2.91
C ALA A 10 17.48 20.44 1.48
N PRO A 11 17.58 19.56 0.47
CA PRO A 11 17.59 20.03 -0.91
C PRO A 11 16.29 20.81 -1.17
N PRO A 12 16.35 21.93 -1.91
CA PRO A 12 15.18 22.75 -2.15
C PRO A 12 14.07 21.92 -2.80
N GLY A 13 12.91 21.84 -2.14
CA GLY A 13 11.73 21.09 -2.59
C GLY A 13 11.45 19.77 -1.88
N MET A 14 12.35 19.27 -1.02
CA MET A 14 12.10 18.04 -0.26
C MET A 14 11.32 18.34 1.03
N ALA A 15 10.13 17.75 1.19
CA ALA A 15 9.32 17.91 2.39
C ALA A 15 10.08 17.38 3.64
N PRO A 16 9.89 17.98 4.84
CA PRO A 16 10.55 17.54 6.06
C PRO A 16 10.34 16.06 6.40
N SER A 17 9.18 15.50 6.03
CA SER A 17 8.88 14.06 6.20
C SER A 17 9.73 13.18 5.28
N ALA A 18 9.98 13.60 4.04
CA ALA A 18 10.80 12.86 3.09
C ALA A 18 12.28 12.82 3.49
N LEU A 19 12.75 13.80 4.28
CA LEU A 19 14.08 13.75 4.90
C LEU A 19 14.12 12.84 6.12
N GLN A 20 13.07 12.87 6.95
CA GLN A 20 12.97 12.01 8.12
C GLN A 20 12.84 10.53 7.75
N SER A 21 12.28 10.21 6.58
CA SER A 21 12.24 8.84 6.06
C SER A 21 13.60 8.33 5.57
N GLN A 22 14.65 9.16 5.52
CA GLN A 22 16.01 8.74 5.15
C GLN A 22 16.88 8.43 6.37
N VAL A 23 16.31 8.44 7.58
CA VAL A 23 17.05 8.06 8.78
C VAL A 23 17.25 6.55 8.77
N ALA A 24 18.50 6.11 8.84
CA ALA A 24 18.82 4.69 8.96
C ALA A 24 18.26 4.10 10.26
N LEU A 25 17.38 3.11 10.12
CA LEU A 25 16.73 2.37 11.20
C LEU A 25 17.33 0.97 11.37
N VAL A 26 17.74 0.35 10.26
CA VAL A 26 18.37 -0.98 10.24
C VAL A 26 19.78 -0.92 9.66
N ALA A 27 20.58 -1.96 9.89
CA ALA A 27 21.97 -1.99 9.44
C ALA A 27 22.09 -1.88 7.91
N GLU A 28 21.11 -2.40 7.17
CA GLU A 28 21.06 -2.35 5.71
C GLU A 28 20.92 -0.92 5.16
N ASP A 29 20.27 -0.01 5.91
CA ASP A 29 20.08 1.39 5.48
C ASP A 29 21.39 2.16 5.35
N LEU A 30 22.45 1.69 6.02
CA LEU A 30 23.78 2.28 5.96
C LEU A 30 24.55 1.88 4.70
N THR A 31 24.02 0.94 3.91
CA THR A 31 24.64 0.45 2.68
C THR A 31 23.90 0.96 1.45
N ALA A 32 24.62 1.68 0.58
CA ALA A 32 24.09 2.12 -0.71
C ALA A 32 23.89 0.92 -1.63
N THR A 33 22.71 0.31 -1.55
CA THR A 33 22.42 -0.97 -2.22
C THR A 33 21.76 -0.78 -3.58
N PHE A 34 21.23 0.41 -3.86
CA PHE A 34 20.51 0.72 -5.09
C PHE A 34 21.41 1.45 -6.11
N PRO A 35 21.72 0.83 -7.27
CA PRO A 35 22.48 1.49 -8.34
C PRO A 35 21.73 2.71 -8.89
N SER A 36 22.43 3.85 -9.02
CA SER A 36 21.84 5.12 -9.53
C SER A 36 21.52 5.11 -11.02
N GLN A 37 22.14 4.22 -11.80
CA GLN A 37 22.02 4.16 -13.27
C GLN A 37 21.27 2.93 -13.78
N ALA A 38 20.79 2.06 -12.90
CA ALA A 38 19.97 0.91 -13.29
C ALA A 38 18.54 1.16 -12.85
N LEU A 39 17.69 1.42 -13.83
CA LEU A 39 16.26 1.64 -13.63
C LEU A 39 15.47 0.45 -14.19
N ASP A 40 14.35 0.14 -13.54
CA ASP A 40 13.36 -0.80 -14.05
C ASP A 40 12.49 -0.15 -15.15
N VAL A 41 11.49 -0.91 -15.62
CA VAL A 41 10.54 -0.45 -16.65
C VAL A 41 9.70 0.76 -16.21
N ASN A 42 9.61 1.02 -14.90
CA ASN A 42 8.87 2.12 -14.29
C ASN A 42 9.77 3.32 -13.96
N GLY A 43 11.06 3.27 -14.31
CA GLY A 43 12.02 4.31 -13.99
C GLY A 43 12.45 4.34 -12.51
N GLN A 44 12.19 3.27 -11.75
CA GLN A 44 12.63 3.12 -10.36
C GLN A 44 13.99 2.43 -10.29
N GLN A 45 14.80 2.75 -9.27
CA GLN A 45 16.08 2.07 -9.09
C GLN A 45 15.88 0.58 -8.84
N VAL A 46 16.64 -0.25 -9.55
CA VAL A 46 16.59 -1.70 -9.37
C VAL A 46 17.10 -2.08 -7.99
N ASP A 47 16.40 -2.98 -7.30
CA ASP A 47 16.87 -3.61 -6.07
C ASP A 47 17.70 -4.88 -6.40
N PRO A 48 19.03 -4.86 -6.25
CA PRO A 48 19.86 -6.03 -6.55
C PRO A 48 19.92 -7.02 -5.38
N ARG A 49 19.28 -6.74 -4.24
CA ARG A 49 19.37 -7.59 -3.05
C ARG A 49 18.85 -8.99 -3.38
N PRO A 50 19.55 -10.05 -2.94
CA PRO A 50 19.12 -11.43 -3.20
C PRO A 50 17.85 -11.80 -2.42
N ARG A 51 17.42 -10.93 -1.50
CA ARG A 51 16.37 -11.18 -0.54
C ARG A 51 15.67 -9.86 -0.20
N ASN A 52 14.34 -9.90 -0.09
CA ASN A 52 13.50 -8.78 0.27
C ASN A 52 12.41 -9.23 1.27
N THR A 53 11.57 -8.30 1.70
CA THR A 53 10.58 -8.52 2.77
C THR A 53 9.44 -9.46 2.35
N TRP A 54 9.22 -9.64 1.04
CA TRP A 54 8.23 -10.55 0.47
C TRP A 54 8.53 -12.03 0.67
N VAL A 55 9.80 -12.39 0.92
CA VAL A 55 10.24 -13.77 1.14
C VAL A 55 10.68 -14.04 2.58
N MET A 56 10.47 -13.10 3.51
CA MET A 56 10.80 -13.26 4.93
C MET A 56 9.75 -14.06 5.69
N ARG A 57 10.19 -14.96 6.57
CA ARG A 57 9.37 -15.63 7.58
C ARG A 57 9.27 -14.79 8.85
N MET A 58 8.39 -15.19 9.77
CA MET A 58 8.09 -14.45 11.00
C MET A 58 9.34 -14.12 11.83
N GLU A 59 10.24 -15.08 12.01
CA GLU A 59 11.47 -14.95 12.79
C GLU A 59 12.55 -14.09 12.10
N GLU A 60 12.32 -13.71 10.85
CA GLU A 60 13.26 -12.97 10.01
C GLU A 60 12.83 -11.51 9.80
N VAL A 61 11.62 -11.13 10.27
CA VAL A 61 11.12 -9.75 10.19
C VAL A 61 11.72 -8.95 11.33
N GLU A 62 12.52 -7.94 11.00
CA GLU A 62 13.06 -7.01 11.99
C GLU A 62 11.97 -6.11 12.60
N THR A 63 12.17 -5.68 13.85
CA THR A 63 11.21 -4.82 14.55
C THR A 63 10.94 -3.51 13.82
N ALA A 64 11.98 -2.91 13.22
CA ALA A 64 11.84 -1.66 12.46
C ALA A 64 10.98 -1.86 11.20
N GLU A 65 11.22 -2.92 10.43
CA GLU A 65 10.41 -3.32 9.27
C GLU A 65 8.94 -3.56 9.65
N LEU A 66 8.69 -4.32 10.73
CA LEU A 66 7.33 -4.54 11.23
C LEU A 66 6.63 -3.20 11.55
N ALA A 67 7.32 -2.30 12.26
CA ALA A 67 6.78 -1.01 12.64
C ALA A 67 6.49 -0.13 11.42
N GLU A 68 7.39 -0.10 10.45
CA GLU A 68 7.25 0.69 9.23
C GLU A 68 6.11 0.18 8.34
N VAL A 69 6.02 -1.14 8.12
CA VAL A 69 4.93 -1.73 7.34
C VAL A 69 3.57 -1.41 7.96
N PHE A 70 3.44 -1.49 9.28
CA PHE A 70 2.22 -1.08 9.98
C PHE A 70 1.97 0.42 9.91
N LEU A 71 3.01 1.23 10.07
CA LEU A 71 2.91 2.68 10.00
C LEU A 71 2.37 3.11 8.63
N ILE A 72 2.91 2.55 7.55
CA ILE A 72 2.55 2.91 6.17
C ILE A 72 1.20 2.31 5.78
N ASN A 73 0.97 1.02 6.05
CA ASN A 73 -0.21 0.31 5.50
C ASN A 73 -1.43 0.33 6.40
N ALA A 74 -1.32 0.69 7.69
CA ALA A 74 -2.45 0.70 8.61
C ALA A 74 -2.60 2.02 9.38
N MET A 75 -1.53 2.50 10.03
CA MET A 75 -1.63 3.69 10.89
C MET A 75 -1.80 4.97 10.08
N ALA A 76 -1.03 5.16 9.01
CA ALA A 76 -1.13 6.34 8.15
C ALA A 76 -2.52 6.46 7.51
N PRO A 77 -3.10 5.41 6.88
CA PRO A 77 -4.48 5.43 6.42
C PRO A 77 -5.48 5.79 7.53
N PHE A 78 -5.34 5.21 8.72
CA PHE A 78 -6.20 5.55 9.85
C PHE A 78 -6.11 7.04 10.24
N ILE A 79 -4.89 7.57 10.36
CA ILE A 79 -4.65 8.96 10.74
C ILE A 79 -5.20 9.91 9.68
N LEU A 80 -4.91 9.65 8.40
CA LEU A 80 -5.39 10.47 7.28
C LEU A 80 -6.92 10.47 7.23
N ASN A 81 -7.53 9.28 7.25
CA ASN A 81 -8.99 9.15 7.25
C ASN A 81 -9.61 9.86 8.45
N SER A 82 -9.04 9.73 9.64
CA SER A 82 -9.54 10.40 10.85
C SER A 82 -9.42 11.93 10.78
N ARG A 83 -8.27 12.45 10.35
CA ARG A 83 -7.98 13.89 10.36
C ARG A 83 -8.66 14.64 9.22
N LEU A 84 -8.90 13.99 8.09
CA LEU A 84 -9.53 14.60 6.91
C LEU A 84 -11.08 14.61 6.97
N GLN A 85 -11.71 14.00 7.97
CA GLN A 85 -13.18 13.94 8.02
C GLN A 85 -13.91 15.28 7.94
N PRO A 86 -13.49 16.35 8.62
CA PRO A 86 -14.17 17.63 8.46
C PRO A 86 -14.14 18.17 7.02
N LEU A 87 -13.12 17.82 6.22
CA LEU A 87 -13.03 18.20 4.82
C LEU A 87 -13.91 17.30 3.95
N LEU A 88 -13.86 16.00 4.19
CA LEU A 88 -14.62 15.01 3.44
C LEU A 88 -16.13 15.17 3.65
N GLU A 89 -16.58 15.51 4.86
CA GLU A 89 -17.99 15.82 5.14
C GLU A 89 -18.46 17.08 4.40
N ARG A 90 -17.66 18.15 4.41
CA ARG A 90 -18.01 19.37 3.64
C ARG A 90 -18.10 19.10 2.14
N ALA A 91 -17.17 18.31 1.59
CA ALA A 91 -17.23 17.90 0.19
C ALA A 91 -18.45 16.99 -0.07
N ALA A 92 -18.87 16.18 0.92
CA ALA A 92 -19.99 15.27 0.77
C ALA A 92 -21.34 15.98 0.60
N ASP A 93 -21.46 17.23 1.06
CA ASP A 93 -22.63 18.09 0.84
C ASP A 93 -22.83 18.43 -0.65
N GLU A 94 -21.76 18.40 -1.46
CA GLU A 94 -21.79 18.77 -2.89
C GLU A 94 -22.05 17.58 -3.84
N GLY A 95 -22.20 16.36 -3.32
CA GLY A 95 -22.38 15.17 -4.17
C GLY A 95 -21.88 13.84 -3.60
N GLY A 96 -21.37 13.85 -2.37
CA GLY A 96 -20.72 12.70 -1.75
C GLY A 96 -19.19 12.79 -1.86
N SER A 97 -18.49 12.17 -0.92
CA SER A 97 -17.02 12.06 -0.94
C SER A 97 -16.59 10.62 -0.74
N PHE A 98 -15.36 10.29 -1.13
CA PHE A 98 -14.90 8.91 -1.26
C PHE A 98 -13.58 8.69 -0.52
N ILE A 99 -13.46 7.55 0.13
CA ILE A 99 -12.20 7.02 0.63
C ILE A 99 -12.00 5.64 0.00
N VAL A 100 -10.98 5.51 -0.83
CA VAL A 100 -10.59 4.22 -1.43
C VAL A 100 -9.30 3.76 -0.79
N ASN A 101 -9.39 2.78 0.10
CA ASN A 101 -8.21 2.16 0.72
C ASN A 101 -7.61 1.14 -0.25
N VAL A 102 -6.39 1.39 -0.73
CA VAL A 102 -5.66 0.47 -1.60
C VAL A 102 -5.17 -0.73 -0.78
N SER A 103 -5.88 -1.84 -0.92
CA SER A 103 -5.63 -3.09 -0.22
C SER A 103 -5.17 -4.17 -1.20
N ALA A 104 -5.07 -5.40 -0.71
CA ALA A 104 -4.63 -6.53 -1.51
C ALA A 104 -5.14 -7.86 -0.92
N MET A 105 -4.98 -8.95 -1.68
CA MET A 105 -5.33 -10.30 -1.24
C MET A 105 -4.61 -10.74 0.05
N GLU A 106 -3.47 -10.12 0.38
CA GLU A 106 -2.70 -10.27 1.61
C GLU A 106 -3.56 -9.99 2.85
N GLY A 107 -4.50 -9.03 2.75
CA GLY A 107 -5.39 -8.67 3.85
C GLY A 107 -6.57 -9.62 4.07
N LYS A 108 -6.78 -10.60 3.18
CA LYS A 108 -7.88 -11.56 3.32
C LYS A 108 -7.58 -12.67 4.29
N PHE A 109 -8.51 -12.97 5.20
CA PHE A 109 -8.35 -14.05 6.17
C PHE A 109 -8.58 -15.43 5.56
N TYR A 110 -9.66 -15.60 4.79
CA TYR A 110 -10.10 -16.90 4.29
C TYR A 110 -9.44 -17.26 2.95
N ARG A 111 -8.10 -17.29 2.94
CA ARG A 111 -7.30 -17.70 1.77
C ARG A 111 -6.08 -18.49 2.24
N THR A 112 -5.66 -19.47 1.46
CA THR A 112 -4.37 -20.14 1.69
C THR A 112 -3.23 -19.15 1.52
N LYS A 113 -2.38 -19.02 2.54
CA LYS A 113 -1.21 -18.13 2.54
C LYS A 113 0.07 -18.94 2.64
N ALA A 114 1.10 -18.44 1.97
CA ALA A 114 2.47 -18.89 2.17
C ALA A 114 2.99 -18.41 3.55
N PRO A 115 4.03 -19.02 4.13
CA PRO A 115 4.59 -18.60 5.42
C PRO A 115 5.44 -17.32 5.34
N TYR A 116 5.32 -16.55 4.27
CA TYR A 116 6.15 -15.37 3.99
C TYR A 116 5.38 -14.07 4.22
N HIS A 117 6.10 -12.96 4.40
CA HIS A 117 5.58 -11.59 4.60
C HIS A 117 4.39 -11.50 5.58
N PRO A 118 4.45 -12.16 6.76
CA PRO A 118 3.31 -12.21 7.69
C PRO A 118 2.92 -10.80 8.18
N HIS A 119 3.89 -9.89 8.33
CA HIS A 119 3.65 -8.51 8.74
C HIS A 119 2.86 -7.70 7.71
N THR A 120 3.11 -7.89 6.41
CA THR A 120 2.31 -7.30 5.32
C THR A 120 0.88 -7.82 5.34
N ASN A 121 0.70 -9.14 5.50
CA ASN A 121 -0.62 -9.76 5.65
C ASN A 121 -1.39 -9.15 6.84
N MET A 122 -0.74 -9.02 7.99
CA MET A 122 -1.33 -8.40 9.19
C MET A 122 -1.72 -6.94 8.96
N ALA A 123 -0.85 -6.13 8.35
CA ALA A 123 -1.13 -4.71 8.12
C ALA A 123 -2.27 -4.49 7.11
N LYS A 124 -2.31 -5.26 6.01
CA LYS A 124 -3.42 -5.19 5.04
C LYS A 124 -4.73 -5.70 5.64
N ALA A 125 -4.70 -6.71 6.50
CA ALA A 125 -5.88 -7.16 7.24
C ALA A 125 -6.41 -6.08 8.20
N ALA A 126 -5.51 -5.35 8.88
CA ALA A 126 -5.89 -4.21 9.71
C ALA A 126 -6.53 -3.07 8.88
N LEU A 127 -6.01 -2.79 7.67
CA LEU A 127 -6.61 -1.83 6.75
C LEU A 127 -8.01 -2.26 6.26
N ASN A 128 -8.19 -3.55 5.96
CA ASN A 128 -9.51 -4.10 5.63
C ASN A 128 -10.48 -3.95 6.80
N GLN A 129 -10.02 -4.22 8.03
CA GLN A 129 -10.84 -4.07 9.22
C GLN A 129 -11.22 -2.61 9.50
N LEU A 130 -10.35 -1.64 9.21
CA LEU A 130 -10.67 -0.22 9.25
C LEU A 130 -11.88 0.09 8.35
N THR A 131 -11.83 -0.38 7.10
CA THR A 131 -12.92 -0.19 6.14
C THR A 131 -14.22 -0.80 6.67
N ARG A 132 -14.21 -2.08 7.07
CA ARG A 132 -15.39 -2.77 7.63
C ARG A 132 -16.00 -2.06 8.83
N THR A 133 -15.15 -1.47 9.67
CA THR A 133 -15.60 -0.87 10.93
C THR A 133 -16.18 0.51 10.72
N ALA A 134 -15.53 1.35 9.89
CA ALA A 134 -15.86 2.76 9.78
C ALA A 134 -16.84 3.08 8.64
N ALA A 135 -16.90 2.27 7.58
CA ALA A 135 -17.62 2.62 6.37
C ALA A 135 -19.13 2.86 6.58
N GLY A 136 -19.80 2.03 7.38
CA GLY A 136 -21.23 2.19 7.64
C GLY A 136 -21.60 3.47 8.41
N ASP A 137 -20.71 3.94 9.30
CA ASP A 137 -20.91 5.23 9.98
C ASP A 137 -20.66 6.42 9.04
N LEU A 138 -19.64 6.30 8.20
CA LEU A 138 -19.30 7.33 7.23
C LEU A 138 -20.33 7.48 6.12
N ALA A 139 -20.92 6.36 5.67
CA ALA A 139 -21.96 6.36 4.64
C ALA A 139 -23.19 7.19 5.07
N ARG A 140 -23.55 7.21 6.35
CA ARG A 140 -24.62 8.07 6.89
C ARG A 140 -24.32 9.57 6.75
N ARG A 141 -23.04 9.93 6.67
CA ARG A 141 -22.53 11.28 6.44
C ARG A 141 -22.15 11.51 4.97
N ARG A 142 -22.60 10.65 4.05
CA ARG A 142 -22.31 10.71 2.60
C ARG A 142 -20.81 10.61 2.26
N VAL A 143 -20.01 10.02 3.16
CA VAL A 143 -18.60 9.68 2.93
C VAL A 143 -18.51 8.18 2.69
N TYR A 144 -18.19 7.76 1.47
CA TYR A 144 -18.23 6.36 1.06
C TYR A 144 -16.84 5.74 1.10
N MET A 145 -16.63 4.80 2.01
CA MET A 145 -15.34 4.13 2.19
C MET A 145 -15.40 2.67 1.71
N CYS A 146 -14.48 2.31 0.81
CA CYS A 146 -14.29 0.93 0.33
C CYS A 146 -12.81 0.54 0.33
N ALA A 147 -12.54 -0.75 0.16
CA ALA A 147 -11.21 -1.30 -0.04
C ALA A 147 -11.12 -1.91 -1.45
N VAL A 148 -10.00 -1.70 -2.14
CA VAL A 148 -9.79 -2.18 -3.52
C VAL A 148 -8.50 -2.99 -3.60
N ASP A 149 -8.60 -4.18 -4.18
CA ASP A 149 -7.46 -4.98 -4.64
C ASP A 149 -7.05 -4.53 -6.06
N THR A 150 -5.80 -4.13 -6.21
CA THR A 150 -5.23 -3.72 -7.51
C THR A 150 -5.01 -4.89 -8.46
N GLY A 151 -5.05 -6.13 -7.94
CA GLY A 151 -4.56 -7.31 -8.64
C GLY A 151 -3.03 -7.37 -8.66
N TRP A 152 -2.52 -8.38 -9.37
CA TRP A 152 -1.08 -8.68 -9.42
C TRP A 152 -0.40 -7.91 -10.55
N ILE A 153 0.25 -6.81 -10.19
CA ILE A 153 0.78 -5.82 -11.14
C ILE A 153 2.31 -5.78 -11.18
N ASN A 154 2.98 -6.29 -10.15
CA ASN A 154 4.44 -6.37 -10.05
C ASN A 154 4.87 -7.74 -9.51
N ASP A 155 6.04 -8.22 -9.90
CA ASP A 155 6.62 -9.44 -9.31
C ASP A 155 7.40 -9.03 -8.06
N GLU A 156 6.88 -9.42 -6.91
CA GLU A 156 7.41 -9.03 -5.61
C GLU A 156 8.61 -9.90 -5.16
N ASN A 157 8.94 -10.94 -5.94
CA ASN A 157 10.10 -11.76 -5.68
C ASN A 157 11.41 -10.97 -5.86
N PRO A 158 12.48 -11.32 -5.13
CA PRO A 158 13.81 -10.79 -5.40
C PRO A 158 14.20 -10.98 -6.86
N LEU A 159 14.90 -10.00 -7.45
CA LEU A 159 15.16 -9.89 -8.89
C LEU A 159 15.65 -11.20 -9.53
N GLU A 160 16.62 -11.87 -8.89
CA GLU A 160 17.18 -13.10 -9.43
C GLU A 160 16.16 -14.25 -9.44
N LYS A 161 15.28 -14.31 -8.44
CA LYS A 161 14.18 -15.29 -8.36
C LYS A 161 13.10 -14.98 -9.39
N ALA A 162 12.70 -13.71 -9.51
CA ALA A 162 11.76 -13.24 -10.53
C ALA A 162 12.25 -13.58 -11.94
N ARG A 163 13.52 -13.25 -12.27
CA ARG A 163 14.14 -13.57 -13.56
C ARG A 163 14.12 -15.07 -13.85
N ARG A 164 14.56 -15.91 -12.89
CA ARG A 164 14.55 -17.37 -13.05
C ARG A 164 13.14 -17.91 -13.28
N TYR A 165 12.14 -17.36 -12.60
CA TYR A 165 10.76 -17.79 -12.75
C TYR A 165 10.21 -17.39 -14.12
N SER A 166 10.49 -16.16 -14.56
CA SER A 166 10.13 -15.67 -15.90
C SER A 166 10.78 -16.51 -17.01
N GLU A 167 12.08 -16.76 -16.97
CA GLU A 167 12.80 -17.57 -17.98
C GLU A 167 12.28 -19.01 -18.09
N ARG A 168 11.88 -19.62 -16.96
CA ARG A 168 11.43 -21.01 -16.91
C ARG A 168 9.96 -21.19 -17.26
N HIS A 169 9.12 -20.25 -16.84
CA HIS A 169 7.67 -20.38 -16.91
C HIS A 169 7.03 -19.39 -17.88
N ASN A 170 7.84 -18.59 -18.57
CA ASN A 170 7.38 -17.45 -19.38
C ASN A 170 6.42 -16.55 -18.59
N PHE A 171 6.75 -16.33 -17.32
CA PHE A 171 5.88 -15.60 -16.41
C PHE A 171 6.04 -14.09 -16.59
N GLN A 172 4.89 -13.42 -16.61
CA GLN A 172 4.73 -11.97 -16.56
C GLN A 172 3.52 -11.67 -15.67
N CYS A 173 3.54 -10.54 -14.97
CA CYS A 173 2.39 -10.09 -14.21
C CYS A 173 1.20 -9.87 -15.15
N PRO A 174 -0.01 -10.34 -14.78
CA PRO A 174 -1.16 -10.32 -15.67
C PRO A 174 -1.77 -8.93 -15.88
N LEU A 175 -1.39 -7.94 -15.05
CA LEU A 175 -1.95 -6.59 -15.04
C LEU A 175 -0.81 -5.57 -15.00
N ASP A 176 -1.09 -4.35 -15.45
CA ASP A 176 -0.16 -3.22 -15.39
C ASP A 176 -0.63 -2.13 -14.39
N GLU A 177 0.12 -1.04 -14.31
CA GLU A 177 -0.19 0.10 -13.45
C GLU A 177 -1.46 0.86 -13.89
N VAL A 178 -1.83 0.79 -15.18
CA VAL A 178 -3.04 1.41 -15.71
C VAL A 178 -4.26 0.62 -15.27
N ASP A 179 -4.20 -0.71 -15.35
CA ASP A 179 -5.22 -1.61 -14.79
C ASP A 179 -5.40 -1.39 -13.29
N ALA A 180 -4.30 -1.25 -12.55
CA ALA A 180 -4.32 -0.97 -11.12
C ALA A 180 -5.04 0.35 -10.81
N ALA A 181 -4.67 1.41 -11.52
CA ALA A 181 -5.26 2.73 -11.36
C ALA A 181 -6.75 2.74 -11.71
N ALA A 182 -7.16 2.06 -12.79
CA ALA A 182 -8.55 1.92 -13.18
C ALA A 182 -9.40 1.26 -12.09
N ARG A 183 -8.89 0.18 -11.48
CA ARG A 183 -9.55 -0.50 -10.36
C ARG A 183 -9.71 0.41 -9.13
N ILE A 184 -8.68 1.18 -8.79
CA ILE A 184 -8.72 2.12 -7.67
C ILE A 184 -9.73 3.25 -7.91
N LEU A 185 -9.82 3.74 -9.14
CA LEU A 185 -10.71 4.85 -9.50
C LEU A 185 -12.16 4.42 -9.74
N ASP A 186 -12.40 3.16 -10.08
CA ASP A 186 -13.73 2.65 -10.43
C ASP A 186 -14.84 2.99 -9.41
N PRO A 187 -14.66 2.85 -8.08
CA PRO A 187 -15.70 3.16 -7.11
C PRO A 187 -16.15 4.62 -7.14
N VAL A 188 -15.25 5.52 -7.56
CA VAL A 188 -15.54 6.95 -7.74
C VAL A 188 -16.15 7.19 -9.12
N ALA A 189 -15.50 6.68 -10.17
CA ALA A 189 -15.93 6.86 -11.55
C ALA A 189 -17.35 6.31 -11.79
N SER A 190 -17.65 5.12 -11.26
CA SER A 190 -18.96 4.48 -11.35
C SER A 190 -20.07 5.37 -10.79
N VAL A 191 -19.83 6.10 -9.69
CA VAL A 191 -20.82 7.04 -9.13
C VAL A 191 -20.96 8.29 -9.98
N LEU A 192 -19.85 8.84 -10.47
CA LEU A 192 -19.88 9.99 -11.39
C LEU A 192 -20.64 9.68 -12.70
N LEU A 193 -20.66 8.40 -13.10
CA LEU A 193 -21.40 7.91 -14.27
C LEU A 193 -22.87 7.52 -13.94
N GLY A 194 -23.37 7.83 -12.75
CA GLY A 194 -24.76 7.59 -12.33
C GLY A 194 -25.01 6.28 -11.58
N GLY A 195 -23.95 5.54 -11.24
CA GLY A 195 -24.00 4.37 -10.37
C GLY A 195 -24.28 4.73 -8.90
N GLN A 196 -24.53 3.71 -8.09
CA GLN A 196 -24.72 3.87 -6.64
C GLN A 196 -23.37 3.80 -5.91
N PRO A 197 -23.17 4.60 -4.85
CA PRO A 197 -21.93 4.57 -4.09
C PRO A 197 -21.77 3.26 -3.31
N LEU A 198 -20.58 2.68 -3.43
CA LEU A 198 -20.19 1.47 -2.71
C LEU A 198 -19.49 1.83 -1.40
N TRP A 199 -19.84 1.15 -0.32
CA TRP A 199 -19.24 1.30 0.99
C TRP A 199 -19.30 -0.04 1.74
N ASP A 200 -18.38 -0.27 2.68
CA ASP A 200 -18.25 -1.56 3.40
C ASP A 200 -18.10 -2.77 2.45
N VAL A 201 -17.32 -2.59 1.39
CA VAL A 201 -16.98 -3.66 0.44
C VAL A 201 -15.48 -3.74 0.23
N PHE A 202 -15.01 -4.96 0.00
CA PHE A 202 -13.72 -5.24 -0.61
C PHE A 202 -13.96 -5.57 -2.09
N LEU A 203 -13.34 -4.79 -2.98
CA LEU A 203 -13.50 -4.92 -4.42
C LEU A 203 -12.31 -5.66 -5.01
N LYS A 204 -12.60 -6.68 -5.82
CA LYS A 204 -11.64 -7.38 -6.65
C LYS A 204 -12.23 -7.52 -8.04
N ASP A 205 -11.46 -7.17 -9.06
CA ASP A 205 -11.90 -7.21 -10.46
C ASP A 205 -13.23 -6.47 -10.66
N TYR A 206 -13.33 -5.25 -10.09
CA TYR A 206 -14.53 -4.37 -10.15
C TYR A 206 -15.79 -4.90 -9.44
N ALA A 207 -15.69 -6.02 -8.72
CA ALA A 207 -16.82 -6.65 -8.05
C ALA A 207 -16.58 -6.81 -6.53
N PRO A 208 -17.64 -6.67 -5.69
CA PRO A 208 -17.55 -7.02 -4.28
C PRO A 208 -17.20 -8.50 -4.09
N THR A 209 -16.33 -8.77 -3.14
CA THR A 209 -15.89 -10.12 -2.75
C THR A 209 -15.79 -10.22 -1.24
N GLU A 210 -15.66 -11.45 -0.72
CA GLU A 210 -15.34 -11.70 0.68
C GLU A 210 -14.11 -10.93 1.19
N TRP A 211 -14.12 -10.63 2.48
CA TRP A 211 -13.06 -9.91 3.20
C TRP A 211 -11.83 -10.74 3.51
#